data_AF-A0A958XV64-F1
#
_entry.id   AF-A0A958XV64-F1
#
_cell.length_a   1.000
_cell.length_b   1.000
_cell.length_c   1.000
_cell.angle_alpha   90.00
_cell.angle_beta   90.00
_cell.angle_gamma   90.00
#
_symmetry.space_group_name_H-M   'P 1'
#
loop_
_entity.id
_entity.type
_entity.pdbx_description
1 polymer ?
#
loop_
_entity_poly.entity_id
_entity_poly.type
_entity_poly.pdbx_seq_one_letter_code
_entity_poly.pdbx_strand_id
1 'polypeptide(L)'
;KWYELALGIVILLGIMLVIGHIDWSMQLGFWVGILGAFLAAIFTSLNKKIIDNKPPPPLVMSFVELSAGLAVTSLALPFVLIGAPETKIMPSGWDWLWVGTLAWVCTLLPYYLTLLAMRHITAFATNLTINLEPVYGVLLAALIFREDKDLDPGFYLGVLIILFAVFGHPLLKKYFGKNETAGNPVT
;
A
#
# COMPACT_ATOMS: atom_id res chain seq x y z
N LYS A 1 -3.18 -19.57 -0.52
CA LYS A 1 -4.21 -20.59 -0.16
C LYS A 1 -5.61 -20.03 -0.48
N TRP A 2 -6.61 -20.85 -0.82
CA TRP A 2 -7.94 -20.37 -1.26
C TRP A 2 -8.62 -19.38 -0.29
N TYR A 3 -8.42 -19.55 1.02
CA TYR A 3 -8.97 -18.62 2.02
C TYR A 3 -8.35 -17.21 1.96
N GLU A 4 -7.09 -17.08 1.53
CA GLU A 4 -6.42 -15.77 1.38
C GLU A 4 -7.02 -15.02 0.18
N LEU A 5 -7.35 -15.75 -0.89
CA LEU A 5 -8.06 -15.21 -2.05
C LEU A 5 -9.47 -14.75 -1.68
N ALA A 6 -10.22 -15.56 -0.92
CA ALA A 6 -11.56 -15.20 -0.45
C ALA A 6 -11.54 -13.96 0.45
N LEU A 7 -10.59 -13.85 1.38
CA LEU A 7 -10.41 -12.68 2.22
C LEU A 7 -10.06 -11.43 1.40
N GLY A 8 -9.20 -11.57 0.38
CA GLY A 8 -8.88 -10.47 -0.55
C GLY A 8 -10.11 -9.95 -1.30
N ILE A 9 -11.01 -10.83 -1.75
CA ILE A 9 -12.28 -10.44 -2.39
C ILE A 9 -13.18 -9.68 -1.40
N VAL A 10 -13.29 -10.15 -0.15
CA VAL A 10 -14.07 -9.47 0.88
C VAL A 10 -13.52 -8.09 1.20
N ILE A 11 -12.19 -7.94 1.27
CA ILE A 11 -11.55 -6.63 1.47
C ILE A 11 -11.84 -5.70 0.30
N LEU A 12 -11.77 -6.19 -0.94
CA LEU A 12 -12.14 -5.43 -2.15
C LEU A 12 -13.58 -4.92 -2.09
N LEU A 13 -14.53 -5.76 -1.66
CA LEU A 13 -15.92 -5.35 -1.47
C LEU A 13 -16.04 -4.25 -0.38
N GLY A 14 -15.32 -4.40 0.73
CA GLY A 14 -15.28 -3.38 1.78
C GLY A 14 -14.73 -2.05 1.29
N ILE A 15 -13.64 -2.08 0.51
CA ILE A 15 -13.04 -0.89 -0.11
C ILE A 15 -14.00 -0.25 -1.11
N MET A 16 -14.73 -1.03 -1.91
CA MET A 16 -15.72 -0.52 -2.85
C MET A 16 -16.85 0.24 -2.14
N LEU A 17 -17.29 -0.25 -0.97
CA LEU A 17 -18.27 0.44 -0.14
C LEU A 17 -17.72 1.73 0.49
N VAL A 18 -16.44 1.76 0.85
CA VAL A 18 -15.76 2.95 1.40
C VAL A 18 -15.58 4.03 0.31
N ILE A 19 -15.15 3.64 -0.89
CA ILE A 19 -14.94 4.57 -2.02
C ILE A 19 -16.29 5.03 -2.60
N GLY A 20 -17.33 4.21 -2.48
CA GLY A 20 -18.66 4.52 -2.99
C GLY A 20 -18.73 4.42 -4.52
N HIS A 21 -19.23 5.48 -5.16
CA HIS A 21 -19.48 5.50 -6.60
C HIS A 21 -18.24 5.97 -7.36
N ILE A 22 -17.66 5.09 -8.18
CA ILE A 22 -16.61 5.46 -9.13
C ILE A 22 -17.29 6.15 -10.31
N ASP A 23 -16.95 7.42 -10.54
CA ASP A 23 -17.37 8.10 -11.77
C ASP A 23 -16.73 7.41 -12.98
N TRP A 24 -17.57 6.89 -13.87
CA TRP A 24 -17.15 6.21 -15.09
C TRP A 24 -16.38 7.12 -16.05
N SER A 25 -16.38 8.44 -15.82
CA SER A 25 -15.51 9.38 -16.54
C SER A 25 -14.01 9.18 -16.22
N MET A 26 -13.66 8.62 -15.05
CA MET A 26 -12.28 8.49 -14.57
C MET A 26 -11.67 7.09 -14.78
N GLN A 27 -12.19 6.30 -15.73
CA GLN A 27 -11.74 4.92 -16.00
C GLN A 27 -10.23 4.76 -16.23
N LEU A 28 -9.58 5.76 -16.86
CA LEU A 28 -8.13 5.75 -17.06
C LEU A 28 -7.38 5.73 -15.73
N GLY A 29 -7.82 6.50 -14.73
CA GLY A 29 -7.23 6.51 -13.40
C GLY A 29 -7.35 5.14 -12.71
N PHE A 30 -8.49 4.47 -12.88
CA PHE A 30 -8.70 3.12 -12.35
C PHE A 30 -7.70 2.10 -12.92
N TRP A 31 -7.53 2.08 -14.25
CA TRP A 31 -6.58 1.17 -14.90
C TRP A 31 -5.13 1.46 -14.52
N VAL A 32 -4.75 2.73 -14.46
CA VAL A 32 -3.42 3.15 -13.99
C VAL A 32 -3.20 2.73 -12.54
N GLY A 33 -4.22 2.83 -11.69
CA GLY A 33 -4.18 2.37 -10.29
C GLY A 33 -3.95 0.85 -10.18
N ILE A 34 -4.68 0.05 -10.96
CA ILE A 34 -4.47 -1.41 -11.00
C ILE A 34 -3.05 -1.76 -11.44
N LEU A 35 -2.56 -1.11 -12.51
CA LEU A 35 -1.20 -1.32 -12.99
C LEU A 35 -0.17 -0.92 -11.93
N GLY A 36 -0.39 0.20 -11.23
CA GLY A 36 0.43 0.66 -10.12
C GLY A 36 0.48 -0.35 -8.97
N ALA A 37 -0.67 -0.89 -8.55
CA ALA A 37 -0.75 -1.91 -7.51
C ALA A 37 -0.01 -3.20 -7.92
N PHE A 38 -0.14 -3.61 -9.19
CA PHE A 38 0.59 -4.77 -9.72
C PHE A 38 2.12 -4.55 -9.69
N LEU A 39 2.60 -3.40 -10.16
CA LEU A 39 4.01 -3.03 -10.11
C LEU A 39 4.53 -2.95 -8.67
N ALA A 40 3.75 -2.38 -7.75
CA ALA A 40 4.10 -2.30 -6.33
C ALA A 40 4.19 -3.69 -5.68
N ALA A 41 3.31 -4.63 -6.04
CA ALA A 41 3.36 -6.01 -5.58
C ALA A 41 4.62 -6.74 -6.10
N ILE A 42 4.97 -6.58 -7.38
CA ILE A 42 6.21 -7.12 -7.94
C ILE A 42 7.42 -6.53 -7.22
N PHE A 43 7.47 -5.20 -7.07
CA PHE A 43 8.54 -4.49 -6.41
C PHE A 43 8.77 -5.00 -4.98
N THR A 44 7.70 -5.09 -4.19
CA THR A 44 7.76 -5.62 -2.82
C THR A 44 8.24 -7.06 -2.78
N SER A 45 7.76 -7.91 -3.71
CA SER A 45 8.18 -9.31 -3.80
C SER A 45 9.66 -9.45 -4.17
N LEU A 46 10.17 -8.62 -5.10
CA LEU A 46 11.58 -8.63 -5.49
C LEU A 46 12.46 -8.13 -4.34
N ASN A 47 12.04 -7.05 -3.67
CA ASN A 47 12.75 -6.51 -2.51
C ASN A 47 12.86 -7.54 -1.41
N LYS A 48 11.76 -8.25 -1.10
CA LYS A 48 11.78 -9.32 -0.10
C LYS A 48 12.74 -10.45 -0.50
N LYS A 49 12.75 -10.87 -1.77
CA LYS A 49 13.68 -11.89 -2.29
C LYS A 49 15.15 -11.47 -2.16
N ILE A 50 15.48 -10.21 -2.41
CA ILE A 50 16.85 -9.68 -2.27
C ILE A 50 17.26 -9.66 -0.79
N ILE A 51 16.36 -9.19 0.10
CA ILE A 51 16.60 -9.16 1.54
C ILE A 51 16.85 -10.57 2.09
N ASP A 52 16.08 -11.58 1.64
CA ASP A 52 16.17 -12.94 2.16
C ASP A 52 17.39 -13.72 1.63
N ASN A 53 17.85 -13.47 0.40
CA ASN A 53 18.97 -14.24 -0.20
C ASN A 53 20.37 -13.72 0.14
N LYS A 54 20.53 -12.43 0.49
CA LYS A 54 21.76 -11.79 1.01
C LYS A 54 21.42 -10.33 1.35
N PRO A 55 21.08 -9.98 2.60
CA PRO A 55 20.54 -8.67 2.92
C PRO A 55 21.62 -7.57 2.76
N PRO A 56 21.55 -6.71 1.72
CA PRO A 56 22.43 -5.55 1.63
C PRO A 56 22.05 -4.53 2.71
N PRO A 57 22.94 -3.62 3.14
CA PRO A 57 22.58 -2.56 4.08
C PRO A 57 21.32 -1.80 3.60
N PRO A 58 20.30 -1.56 4.46
CA PRO A 58 19.03 -0.98 4.01
C PRO A 58 19.19 0.37 3.33
N LEU A 59 20.17 1.16 3.79
CA LEU A 59 20.50 2.47 3.21
C LEU A 59 20.96 2.37 1.75
N VAL A 60 21.74 1.33 1.41
CA VAL A 60 22.23 1.11 0.04
C VAL A 60 21.07 0.70 -0.87
N MET A 61 20.19 -0.16 -0.38
CA MET A 61 18.97 -0.55 -1.10
C MET A 61 18.08 0.66 -1.39
N SER A 62 17.74 1.45 -0.35
CA SER A 62 16.96 2.68 -0.53
C SER A 62 17.59 3.68 -1.49
N PHE A 63 18.92 3.84 -1.42
CA PHE A 63 19.62 4.76 -2.32
C PHE A 63 19.47 4.34 -3.79
N VAL A 64 19.64 3.04 -4.08
CA VAL A 64 19.51 2.50 -5.44
C VAL A 64 18.06 2.62 -5.93
N GLU A 65 17.09 2.32 -5.09
CA GLU A 65 15.67 2.35 -5.46
C GLU A 65 15.16 3.78 -5.69
N LEU A 66 15.50 4.71 -4.81
CA LEU A 66 15.11 6.12 -4.94
C LEU A 66 15.82 6.80 -6.12
N SER A 67 17.08 6.46 -6.40
CA SER A 67 17.77 6.97 -7.58
C SER A 67 17.22 6.40 -8.89
N ALA A 68 16.82 5.13 -8.91
CA ALA A 68 16.09 4.55 -10.03
C ALA A 68 14.72 5.23 -10.23
N GLY A 69 13.98 5.48 -9.13
CA GLY A 69 12.73 6.22 -9.16
C GLY A 69 12.91 7.64 -9.72
N LEU A 70 13.96 8.36 -9.30
CA LEU A 70 14.32 9.66 -9.84
C LEU A 70 14.64 9.59 -11.35
N ALA A 71 15.40 8.59 -11.78
CA ALA A 71 15.74 8.42 -13.19
C ALA A 71 14.50 8.15 -14.06
N VAL A 72 13.62 7.24 -13.62
CA VAL A 72 12.39 6.89 -14.35
C VAL A 72 11.42 8.07 -14.39
N THR A 73 11.21 8.76 -13.26
CA THR A 73 10.30 9.92 -13.20
C THR A 73 10.84 11.10 -14.01
N SER A 74 12.16 11.35 -13.98
CA SER A 74 12.80 12.38 -14.81
C SER A 74 12.65 12.08 -16.31
N LEU A 75 12.77 10.81 -16.71
CA LEU A 75 12.54 10.40 -18.10
C LEU A 75 11.07 10.49 -18.51
N ALA A 76 10.13 10.24 -17.58
CA ALA A 76 8.69 10.32 -17.82
C ALA A 76 8.17 11.78 -17.88
N LEU A 77 8.80 12.70 -17.16
CA LEU A 77 8.41 14.11 -17.06
C LEU A 77 8.16 14.80 -18.41
N PRO A 78 9.05 14.73 -19.44
CA PRO A 78 8.80 15.38 -20.73
C PRO A 78 7.53 14.88 -21.41
N PHE A 79 7.17 13.60 -21.27
CA PHE A 79 5.93 13.06 -21.85
C PHE A 79 4.68 13.64 -21.18
N VAL A 80 4.74 13.89 -19.87
CA VAL A 80 3.65 14.53 -19.13
C VAL A 80 3.48 15.99 -19.57
N LEU A 81 4.58 16.72 -19.75
CA LEU A 81 4.56 18.13 -20.16
C LEU A 81 3.99 18.35 -21.57
N ILE A 82 4.09 17.35 -22.46
CA ILE A 82 3.42 17.41 -23.77
C ILE A 82 1.90 17.44 -23.60
N GLY A 83 1.35 16.66 -22.66
CA GLY A 83 -0.08 16.60 -22.39
C GLY A 83 -0.62 17.75 -21.52
N ALA A 84 0.25 18.38 -20.72
CA ALA A 84 -0.11 19.47 -19.82
C ALA A 84 1.01 20.53 -19.74
N PRO A 85 1.18 21.37 -20.77
CA PRO A 85 2.31 22.30 -20.87
C PRO A 85 2.29 23.43 -19.83
N GLU A 86 1.11 23.75 -19.29
CA GLU A 86 0.92 24.81 -18.29
C GLU A 86 1.32 24.39 -16.86
N THR A 87 1.73 23.14 -16.65
CA THR A 87 2.06 22.64 -15.30
C THR A 87 3.32 23.33 -14.76
N LYS A 88 3.19 23.99 -13.60
CA LYS A 88 4.33 24.56 -12.88
C LYS A 88 5.16 23.44 -12.25
N ILE A 89 6.36 23.22 -12.80
CA ILE A 89 7.29 22.18 -12.31
C ILE A 89 8.08 22.66 -11.11
N MET A 90 8.45 23.93 -11.07
CA MET A 90 9.36 24.49 -10.08
C MET A 90 8.58 24.91 -8.82
N PRO A 91 8.86 24.33 -7.64
CA PRO A 91 8.30 24.80 -6.38
C PRO A 91 8.71 26.26 -6.12
N SER A 92 7.84 27.04 -5.49
CA SER A 92 8.11 28.45 -5.20
C SER A 92 7.83 28.81 -3.74
N GLY A 93 8.66 29.68 -3.15
CA GLY A 93 8.47 30.13 -1.77
C GLY A 93 8.46 28.98 -0.75
N TRP A 94 7.36 28.86 0.00
CA TRP A 94 7.19 27.86 1.06
C TRP A 94 7.01 26.42 0.55
N ASP A 95 6.74 26.22 -0.74
CA ASP A 95 6.60 24.89 -1.33
C ASP A 95 7.86 24.04 -1.13
N TRP A 96 9.04 24.67 -1.13
CA TRP A 96 10.32 23.99 -0.85
C TRP A 96 10.35 23.34 0.52
N LEU A 97 9.78 23.98 1.54
CA LEU A 97 9.72 23.42 2.88
C LEU A 97 8.75 22.23 2.93
N TRP A 98 7.58 22.36 2.30
CA TRP A 98 6.59 21.29 2.25
C TRP A 98 7.09 20.06 1.47
N VAL A 99 7.69 20.28 0.29
CA VAL A 99 8.30 19.21 -0.51
C VAL A 99 9.45 18.56 0.24
N GLY A 100 10.33 19.35 0.88
CA GLY A 100 11.41 18.82 1.71
C GLY A 100 10.90 17.97 2.87
N THR A 101 9.84 18.42 3.55
CA THR A 101 9.19 17.68 4.64
C THR A 101 8.59 16.37 4.14
N LEU A 102 7.83 16.40 3.03
CA LEU A 102 7.25 15.20 2.43
C LEU A 102 8.32 14.19 1.97
N ALA A 103 9.43 14.66 1.40
CA ALA A 103 10.51 13.81 0.94
C ALA A 103 11.24 13.11 2.10
N TRP A 104 11.58 13.84 3.16
CA TRP A 104 12.33 13.28 4.29
C TRP A 104 11.44 12.52 5.28
N VAL A 105 10.37 13.17 5.75
CA VAL A 105 9.52 12.67 6.83
C VAL A 105 8.49 11.67 6.32
N CYS A 106 7.87 11.93 5.16
CA CYS A 106 6.79 11.09 4.66
C CYS A 106 7.24 10.04 3.64
N THR A 107 8.46 10.13 3.10
CA THR A 107 8.96 9.17 2.09
C THR A 107 10.19 8.41 2.59
N LEU A 108 11.32 9.09 2.82
CA LEU A 108 12.58 8.42 3.12
C LEU A 108 12.55 7.68 4.46
N LEU A 109 12.06 8.33 5.52
CA LEU A 109 12.03 7.74 6.86
C LEU A 109 11.10 6.51 6.94
N PRO A 110 9.83 6.56 6.49
CA PRO A 110 8.94 5.40 6.50
C PRO A 110 9.47 4.26 5.61
N TYR A 111 10.04 4.60 4.46
CA TYR A 111 10.61 3.61 3.55
C TYR A 111 11.80 2.87 4.16
N TYR A 112 12.75 3.61 4.74
CA TYR A 112 13.89 3.03 5.45
C TYR A 112 13.43 2.15 6.63
N LEU A 113 12.49 2.63 7.43
CA LEU A 113 11.95 1.88 8.57
C LEU A 113 11.24 0.59 8.11
N THR A 114 10.54 0.65 6.99
CA THR A 114 9.87 -0.54 6.39
C THR A 114 10.90 -1.58 5.95
N LEU A 115 12.00 -1.18 5.29
CA LEU A 115 13.09 -2.09 4.93
C LEU A 115 13.77 -2.71 6.15
N LEU A 116 13.98 -1.92 7.20
CA LEU A 116 14.53 -2.42 8.46
C LEU A 116 13.58 -3.41 9.14
N ALA A 117 12.28 -3.07 9.19
CA ALA A 117 11.23 -3.91 9.75
C ALA A 117 11.09 -5.24 9.00
N MET A 118 11.21 -5.26 7.67
CA MET A 118 11.16 -6.48 6.86
C MET A 118 12.25 -7.51 7.18
N ARG A 119 13.32 -7.10 7.89
CA ARG A 119 14.37 -8.01 8.40
C ARG A 119 14.00 -8.72 9.69
N HIS A 120 13.08 -8.15 10.49
CA HIS A 120 12.76 -8.63 11.84
C HIS A 120 11.29 -9.04 12.01
N ILE A 121 10.42 -8.61 11.09
CA ILE A 121 8.99 -8.89 11.13
C ILE A 121 8.69 -10.07 10.20
N THR A 122 7.88 -11.00 10.69
CA THR A 122 7.41 -12.13 9.88
C THR A 122 6.51 -11.63 8.74
N ALA A 123 6.48 -12.35 7.62
CA ALA A 123 5.59 -12.03 6.49
C ALA A 123 4.11 -11.89 6.90
N PHE A 124 3.72 -12.48 8.03
CA PHE A 124 2.38 -12.36 8.59
C PHE A 124 2.09 -10.97 9.16
N ALA A 125 2.99 -10.42 9.99
CA ALA A 125 2.78 -9.10 10.58
C ALA A 125 2.94 -7.99 9.53
N THR A 126 3.81 -8.15 8.53
CA THR A 126 3.87 -7.25 7.37
C THR A 126 2.55 -7.21 6.60
N ASN A 127 1.95 -8.38 6.32
CA ASN A 127 0.65 -8.43 5.64
C ASN A 127 -0.47 -7.80 6.48
N LEU A 128 -0.47 -7.99 7.81
CA LEU A 128 -1.47 -7.38 8.67
C LEU A 128 -1.40 -5.85 8.63
N THR A 129 -0.19 -5.29 8.72
CA THR A 129 0.03 -3.83 8.66
C THR A 129 -0.42 -3.24 7.33
N ILE A 130 -0.08 -3.88 6.21
CA ILE A 130 -0.49 -3.41 4.86
C ILE A 130 -2.02 -3.45 4.72
N ASN A 131 -2.67 -4.53 5.15
CA ASN A 131 -4.13 -4.63 5.01
C ASN A 131 -4.90 -3.66 5.91
N LEU A 132 -4.29 -3.17 6.99
CA LEU A 132 -4.92 -2.15 7.83
C LEU A 132 -4.66 -0.72 7.34
N GLU A 133 -3.73 -0.49 6.39
CA GLU A 133 -3.48 0.81 5.77
C GLU A 133 -4.76 1.59 5.42
N PRO A 134 -5.72 1.02 4.67
CA PRO A 134 -6.97 1.73 4.36
C PRO A 134 -7.78 2.08 5.60
N VAL A 135 -7.80 1.23 6.63
CA VAL A 135 -8.56 1.48 7.86
C VAL A 135 -7.98 2.66 8.63
N TYR A 136 -6.67 2.66 8.88
CA TYR A 136 -6.07 3.77 9.62
C TYR A 136 -6.14 5.08 8.83
N GLY A 137 -5.93 5.03 7.51
CA GLY A 137 -6.02 6.21 6.65
C GLY A 137 -7.40 6.86 6.74
N VAL A 138 -8.45 6.04 6.68
CA VAL A 138 -9.83 6.46 6.83
C VAL A 138 -10.13 7.03 8.23
N LEU A 139 -9.69 6.35 9.30
CA LEU A 139 -9.88 6.83 10.68
C LEU A 139 -9.16 8.16 10.93
N LEU A 140 -7.95 8.31 10.41
CA LEU A 140 -7.15 9.51 10.56
C LEU A 140 -7.78 10.68 9.78
N ALA A 141 -8.29 10.42 8.58
CA ALA A 141 -9.04 11.41 7.80
C ALA A 141 -10.29 11.89 8.56
N ALA A 142 -11.11 10.96 9.08
CA ALA A 142 -12.29 11.30 9.87
C ALA A 142 -11.95 12.12 11.13
N LEU A 143 -10.86 11.79 11.83
CA LEU A 143 -10.42 12.50 13.04
C LEU A 143 -9.91 13.93 12.74
N ILE A 144 -9.09 14.08 11.70
CA ILE A 144 -8.40 15.35 11.39
C ILE A 144 -9.33 16.31 10.65
N PHE A 145 -10.03 15.84 9.62
CA PHE A 145 -10.90 16.69 8.80
C PHE A 145 -12.27 16.93 9.43
N ARG A 146 -12.64 16.13 10.46
CA ARG A 146 -13.93 16.23 11.17
C ARG A 146 -15.11 16.26 10.19
N GLU A 147 -15.00 15.48 9.12
CA GLU A 147 -16.08 15.18 8.18
C GLU A 147 -16.96 14.04 8.71
N ASP A 148 -17.04 13.84 10.03
CA ASP A 148 -17.84 12.81 10.69
C ASP A 148 -19.34 12.90 10.36
N LYS A 149 -19.78 14.02 9.77
CA LYS A 149 -21.18 14.33 9.45
C LYS A 149 -21.59 14.04 8.01
N ASP A 150 -20.65 13.80 7.09
CA ASP A 150 -20.94 13.55 5.67
C ASP A 150 -20.64 12.09 5.25
N LEU A 151 -20.36 11.21 6.22
CA LEU A 151 -20.05 9.81 5.96
C LEU A 151 -21.34 9.01 5.73
N ASP A 152 -21.50 8.50 4.51
CA ASP A 152 -22.61 7.64 4.12
C ASP A 152 -22.67 6.35 4.96
N PRO A 153 -23.86 5.80 5.28
CA PRO A 153 -23.97 4.52 5.98
C PRO A 153 -23.17 3.37 5.34
N GLY A 154 -22.99 3.39 4.01
CA GLY A 154 -22.17 2.42 3.28
C GLY A 154 -20.70 2.43 3.67
N PHE A 155 -20.16 3.60 4.02
CA PHE A 155 -18.78 3.73 4.49
C PHE A 155 -18.54 2.97 5.80
N TYR A 156 -19.44 3.10 6.78
CA TYR A 156 -19.31 2.41 8.07
C TYR A 156 -19.37 0.89 7.88
N LEU A 157 -20.24 0.41 6.99
CA LEU A 157 -20.33 -1.01 6.64
C LEU A 157 -19.04 -1.50 5.96
N GLY A 158 -18.48 -0.70 5.04
CA GLY A 158 -17.21 -0.99 4.39
C GLY A 158 -16.05 -1.11 5.37
N VAL A 159 -15.90 -0.15 6.29
CA VAL A 159 -14.87 -0.20 7.36
C VAL A 159 -15.02 -1.45 8.23
N LEU A 160 -16.26 -1.77 8.62
CA LEU A 160 -16.56 -2.96 9.42
C LEU A 160 -16.15 -4.25 8.69
N ILE A 161 -16.47 -4.36 7.39
CA ILE A 161 -16.09 -5.52 6.56
C ILE A 161 -14.56 -5.66 6.48
N ILE A 162 -13.84 -4.55 6.24
CA ILE A 162 -12.37 -4.58 6.17
C ILE A 162 -11.80 -5.03 7.53
N LEU A 163 -12.26 -4.46 8.65
CA LEU A 163 -11.82 -4.86 9.99
C LEU A 163 -12.02 -6.35 10.25
N PHE A 164 -13.21 -6.89 9.92
CA PHE A 164 -13.48 -8.31 10.09
C PHE A 164 -12.58 -9.19 9.22
N ALA A 165 -12.33 -8.80 7.97
CA ALA A 165 -11.45 -9.55 7.08
C ALA A 165 -10.00 -9.55 7.59
N VAL A 166 -9.50 -8.40 8.04
CA VAL A 166 -8.10 -8.28 8.49
C VAL A 166 -7.86 -9.01 9.81
N PHE A 167 -8.77 -8.92 10.78
CA PHE A 167 -8.66 -9.69 12.02
C PHE A 167 -9.01 -11.18 11.85
N GLY A 168 -9.85 -11.52 10.87
CA GLY A 168 -10.19 -12.89 10.51
C GLY A 168 -9.04 -13.65 9.85
N HIS A 169 -8.19 -12.97 9.07
CA HIS A 169 -7.03 -13.55 8.41
C HIS A 169 -6.06 -14.32 9.36
N PRO A 170 -5.59 -13.74 10.50
CA PRO A 170 -4.87 -14.45 11.55
C PRO A 170 -5.52 -15.76 12.02
N LEU A 171 -6.83 -15.69 12.28
CA LEU A 171 -7.59 -16.78 12.89
C LEU A 171 -7.80 -17.92 11.90
N LEU A 172 -8.15 -17.59 10.64
CA LEU A 172 -8.27 -18.58 9.57
C LEU A 172 -6.93 -19.25 9.28
N LYS A 173 -5.83 -18.49 9.23
CA LYS A 173 -4.49 -19.06 9.04
C LYS A 173 -4.12 -20.05 10.14
N LYS A 174 -4.45 -19.74 11.41
CA LYS A 174 -4.23 -20.64 12.55
C LYS A 174 -5.11 -21.90 12.47
N TYR A 175 -6.37 -21.75 12.05
CA TYR A 175 -7.33 -22.85 11.99
C TYR A 175 -7.03 -23.81 10.81
N PHE A 176 -6.76 -23.27 9.62
CA PHE A 176 -6.45 -24.07 8.43
C PHE A 176 -4.99 -24.52 8.35
N GLY A 177 -4.03 -23.75 8.88
CA GLY A 177 -2.62 -24.17 8.98
C GLY A 177 -2.40 -25.34 9.96
N LYS A 178 -3.30 -25.54 10.92
CA LYS A 178 -3.31 -26.71 11.81
C LYS A 178 -3.81 -27.97 11.10
N ASN A 179 -4.63 -27.84 10.06
CA ASN A 179 -5.15 -28.99 9.30
C ASN A 179 -4.18 -29.51 8.25
N GLU A 180 -3.27 -28.67 7.73
CA GLU A 180 -2.18 -29.13 6.82
C GLU A 180 -1.06 -29.88 7.56
N THR A 181 -0.84 -29.61 8.84
CA THR A 181 0.09 -30.39 9.69
C THR A 181 -0.53 -31.70 10.21
N ALA A 182 -1.86 -31.83 10.19
CA ALA A 182 -2.56 -33.07 10.53
C ALA A 182 -2.75 -34.03 9.33
N GLY A 183 -2.43 -33.57 8.10
CA GLY A 183 -2.65 -34.33 6.87
C GLY A 183 -1.41 -34.99 6.25
N ASN A 184 -0.22 -34.83 6.85
CA ASN A 184 0.99 -35.49 6.37
C ASN A 184 1.63 -36.31 7.50
N PRO A 185 1.25 -37.58 7.69
CA PRO A 185 2.10 -38.50 8.43
C PRO A 185 3.39 -38.67 7.61
N VAL A 186 4.51 -38.47 8.29
CA VAL A 186 5.88 -38.71 7.84
C VAL A 186 6.00 -39.87 6.84
N THR A 187 6.59 -39.59 5.69
CA THR A 187 7.62 -40.43 5.04
C THR A 187 8.58 -39.55 4.27
#